data_AF-A0A8H6G279-F1
#
_entry.id   AF-A0A8H6G279-F1
#
_cell.length_a   1.000
_cell.length_b   1.000
_cell.length_c   1.000
_cell.angle_alpha   90.00
_cell.angle_beta   90.00
_cell.angle_gamma   90.00
#
_symmetry.space_group_name_H-M   'P 1'
#
loop_
_entity.id
_entity.type
_entity.pdbx_description
1 polymer ?
#
loop_
_entity_poly.entity_id
_entity_poly.type
_entity_poly.pdbx_seq_one_letter_code
_entity_poly.pdbx_strand_id
1 'polypeptide(L)'
;MPGGETQVYKSGRRPGPVIPNPQDLELRRELEQEDSLAHRQDLREHRHLDRRQQRERLDELVPRAEAGSKDRILEKKREKADSNRAFASAKMEAGGVEEVPESDLLGDEDGGPEGFKKQKKEMDRKKNEREVRREEILRARMVELEERRREYRAKEEKTMSGLVALAKARFG
;
A
#
# COMPACT_ATOMS: atom_id res chain seq x y z
N MET A 1 -59.24 -64.46 45.75
CA MET A 1 -57.79 -64.54 45.53
C MET A 1 -57.46 -63.84 44.22
N PRO A 2 -56.48 -62.92 44.19
CA PRO A 2 -56.28 -61.96 43.10
C PRO A 2 -55.34 -62.50 42.03
N GLY A 3 -55.66 -62.29 40.76
CA GLY A 3 -54.75 -62.47 39.63
C GLY A 3 -54.34 -61.09 39.10
N GLY A 4 -53.32 -60.49 39.72
CA GLY A 4 -52.73 -59.23 39.25
C GLY A 4 -51.61 -59.52 38.26
N GLU A 5 -51.87 -59.33 36.97
CA GLU A 5 -50.81 -59.24 35.96
C GLU A 5 -49.99 -57.99 36.21
N THR A 6 -48.74 -58.15 36.67
CA THR A 6 -47.79 -57.05 36.78
C THR A 6 -47.30 -56.67 35.38
N GLN A 7 -47.92 -55.66 34.78
CA GLN A 7 -47.35 -54.97 33.62
C GLN A 7 -46.02 -54.32 34.06
N VAL A 8 -44.91 -54.90 33.61
CA VAL A 8 -43.57 -54.33 33.77
C VAL A 8 -43.43 -53.21 32.74
N TYR A 9 -43.73 -51.98 33.15
CA TYR A 9 -43.42 -50.80 32.35
C TYR A 9 -41.89 -50.62 32.31
N LYS A 10 -41.25 -51.10 31.24
CA LYS A 10 -39.86 -50.76 30.95
C LYS A 10 -39.78 -49.25 30.72
N SER A 11 -39.28 -48.51 31.70
CA SER A 11 -38.96 -47.10 31.56
C SER A 11 -37.86 -46.95 30.51
N GLY A 12 -38.24 -46.50 29.32
CA GLY A 12 -37.29 -46.13 28.27
C GLY A 12 -36.41 -45.00 28.77
N ARG A 13 -35.16 -45.30 29.14
CA ARG A 13 -34.15 -44.28 29.40
C ARG A 13 -34.00 -43.47 28.11
N ARG A 14 -34.36 -42.19 28.15
CA ARG A 14 -34.01 -41.25 27.09
C ARG A 14 -32.48 -41.30 26.93
N PRO A 15 -31.94 -41.57 25.74
CA PRO A 15 -30.49 -41.58 25.55
C PRO A 15 -29.96 -40.19 25.94
N GLY A 16 -29.04 -40.17 26.90
CA GLY A 16 -28.31 -38.96 27.26
C GLY A 16 -27.38 -38.52 26.14
N PRO A 17 -26.76 -37.33 26.24
CA PRO A 17 -25.76 -36.89 25.28
C PRO A 17 -24.68 -37.97 25.10
N VAL A 18 -24.50 -38.41 23.86
CA VAL A 18 -23.51 -39.42 23.48
C VAL A 18 -22.16 -38.72 23.35
N ILE A 19 -21.07 -39.41 23.72
CA ILE A 19 -19.71 -38.90 23.55
C ILE A 19 -19.47 -38.70 22.05
N PRO A 20 -19.07 -37.48 21.61
CA PRO A 20 -18.80 -37.22 20.20
C PRO A 20 -17.74 -38.15 19.63
N ASN A 21 -17.94 -38.58 18.39
CA ASN A 21 -16.97 -39.36 17.63
C ASN A 21 -15.79 -38.44 17.19
N PRO A 22 -14.55 -38.92 17.00
CA PRO A 22 -13.47 -38.17 16.36
C PRO A 22 -13.89 -37.32 15.15
N GLN A 23 -14.72 -37.85 14.26
CA GLN A 23 -15.22 -37.10 13.09
C GLN A 23 -16.08 -35.89 13.50
N ASP A 24 -16.88 -36.01 14.55
CA ASP A 24 -17.69 -34.90 15.06
C ASP A 24 -16.81 -33.81 15.69
N LEU A 25 -15.68 -34.20 16.29
CA LEU A 25 -14.69 -33.27 16.84
C LEU A 25 -13.91 -32.55 15.74
N GLU A 26 -13.58 -33.24 14.65
CA GLU A 26 -12.95 -32.65 13.47
C GLU A 26 -13.88 -31.64 12.80
N LEU A 27 -15.13 -32.03 12.53
CA LEU A 27 -16.15 -31.14 11.97
C LEU A 27 -16.36 -29.90 12.83
N ARG A 28 -16.42 -30.06 14.15
CA ARG A 28 -16.54 -28.92 15.06
C ARG A 28 -15.35 -27.97 14.97
N ARG A 29 -14.12 -28.49 14.86
CA ARG A 29 -12.92 -27.65 14.70
C ARG A 29 -12.92 -26.91 13.37
N GLU A 30 -13.38 -27.55 12.31
CA GLU A 30 -13.51 -26.92 10.99
C GLU A 30 -14.52 -25.76 11.05
N LEU A 31 -15.70 -25.98 11.63
CA LEU A 31 -16.72 -24.94 11.81
C LEU A 31 -16.21 -23.78 12.68
N GLU A 32 -15.55 -24.05 13.80
CA GLU A 32 -14.97 -23.01 14.67
C GLU A 32 -13.88 -22.20 13.92
N GLN A 33 -13.10 -22.85 13.05
CA GLN A 33 -12.12 -22.18 12.20
C GLN A 33 -12.79 -21.29 11.15
N GLU A 34 -13.79 -21.82 10.43
CA GLU A 34 -14.56 -21.08 9.44
C GLU A 34 -15.24 -19.85 10.06
N ASP A 35 -15.90 -20.02 11.21
CA ASP A 35 -16.53 -18.91 11.96
C ASP A 35 -15.50 -17.85 12.37
N SER A 36 -14.32 -18.27 12.83
CA SER A 36 -13.25 -17.33 13.20
C SER A 36 -12.74 -16.52 12.00
N LEU A 37 -12.69 -17.14 10.82
CA LEU A 37 -12.27 -16.49 9.59
C LEU A 37 -13.35 -15.54 9.07
N ALA A 38 -14.61 -15.98 9.07
CA ALA A 38 -15.76 -15.16 8.72
C ALA A 38 -15.83 -13.91 9.61
N HIS A 39 -15.73 -14.08 10.93
CA HIS A 39 -15.74 -12.96 11.86
C HIS A 39 -14.61 -11.95 11.62
N ARG A 40 -13.41 -12.43 11.29
CA ARG A 40 -12.28 -11.54 10.92
C ARG A 40 -12.53 -10.80 9.62
N GLN A 41 -13.19 -11.43 8.65
CA GLN A 41 -13.56 -10.79 7.38
C GLN A 41 -14.63 -9.74 7.62
N ASP A 42 -15.68 -10.05 8.37
CA ASP A 42 -16.75 -9.10 8.74
C ASP A 42 -16.19 -7.86 9.44
N LEU A 43 -15.28 -8.04 10.39
CA LEU A 43 -14.62 -6.91 11.06
C LEU A 43 -13.80 -6.05 10.10
N ARG A 44 -13.15 -6.66 9.10
CA ARG A 44 -12.39 -5.91 8.08
C ARG A 44 -13.32 -5.14 7.17
N GLU A 45 -14.42 -5.76 6.74
CA GLU A 45 -15.44 -5.15 5.90
C GLU A 45 -16.13 -4.00 6.61
N HIS A 46 -16.56 -4.19 7.86
CA HIS A 46 -17.17 -3.14 8.67
C HIS A 46 -16.23 -1.92 8.77
N ARG A 47 -14.96 -2.13 9.14
CA ARG A 47 -13.97 -1.04 9.20
C ARG A 47 -13.74 -0.38 7.84
N HIS A 48 -13.83 -1.14 6.74
CA HIS A 48 -13.69 -0.59 5.40
C HIS A 48 -14.89 0.29 5.04
N LEU A 49 -16.10 -0.17 5.31
CA LEU A 49 -17.35 0.57 5.10
C LEU A 49 -17.38 1.84 5.96
N ASP A 50 -16.99 1.76 7.24
CA ASP A 50 -16.92 2.91 8.13
C ASP A 50 -15.97 3.98 7.58
N ARG A 51 -14.75 3.59 7.18
CA ARG A 51 -13.78 4.54 6.59
C ARG A 51 -14.30 5.15 5.29
N ARG A 52 -15.01 4.35 4.48
CA ARG A 52 -15.61 4.84 3.24
C ARG A 52 -16.72 5.86 3.52
N GLN A 53 -17.64 5.57 4.44
CA GLN A 53 -18.70 6.49 4.85
C GLN A 53 -18.14 7.77 5.47
N GLN A 54 -17.12 7.66 6.33
CA GLN A 54 -16.44 8.83 6.90
C GLN A 54 -15.83 9.70 5.81
N ARG A 55 -15.20 9.07 4.82
CA ARG A 55 -14.63 9.79 3.67
C ARG A 55 -15.72 10.47 2.83
N GLU A 56 -16.80 9.77 2.50
CA GLU A 56 -17.92 10.32 1.72
C GLU A 56 -18.54 11.53 2.44
N ARG A 57 -18.77 11.42 3.76
CA ARG A 57 -19.25 12.56 4.59
C ARG A 57 -18.27 13.74 4.60
N LEU A 58 -16.96 13.49 4.64
CA LEU A 58 -15.96 14.55 4.57
C LEU A 58 -15.92 15.21 3.20
N ASP A 59 -16.05 14.43 2.12
CA ASP A 59 -16.09 14.93 0.76
C ASP A 59 -17.36 15.78 0.51
N GLU A 60 -18.49 15.48 1.17
CA GLU A 60 -19.71 16.30 1.17
C GLU A 60 -19.55 17.62 1.95
N LEU A 61 -18.93 17.58 3.13
CA LEU A 61 -18.75 18.76 4.00
C LEU A 61 -17.68 19.73 3.47
N VAL A 62 -16.59 19.20 2.92
CA VAL A 62 -15.46 19.97 2.40
C VAL A 62 -15.10 19.44 1.02
N PRO A 63 -15.72 19.97 -0.06
CA PRO A 63 -15.43 19.52 -1.41
C PRO A 63 -13.95 19.80 -1.72
N ARG A 64 -13.20 18.72 -1.97
CA ARG A 64 -11.78 18.79 -2.32
C ARG A 64 -11.59 19.21 -3.76
N ALA A 65 -10.45 19.82 -4.05
CA ALA A 65 -10.08 20.21 -5.41
C ALA A 65 -9.95 18.98 -6.33
N GLU A 66 -10.29 19.15 -7.61
CA GLU A 66 -10.27 18.07 -8.60
C GLU A 66 -8.91 17.37 -8.70
N ALA A 67 -8.93 16.05 -8.93
CA ALA A 67 -7.73 15.25 -9.07
C ALA A 67 -6.89 15.73 -10.27
N GLY A 68 -5.62 16.07 -10.02
CA GLY A 68 -4.70 16.56 -11.05
C GLY A 68 -4.61 18.08 -11.17
N SER A 69 -5.46 18.84 -10.47
CA SER A 69 -5.34 20.29 -10.36
C SER A 69 -4.11 20.70 -9.52
N LYS A 70 -3.58 21.90 -9.77
CA LYS A 70 -2.50 22.49 -8.96
C LYS A 70 -2.95 22.68 -7.51
N ASP A 71 -4.21 23.03 -7.30
CA ASP A 71 -4.79 23.25 -5.97
C ASP A 71 -4.83 21.95 -5.17
N ARG A 72 -5.19 20.83 -5.79
CA ARG A 72 -5.13 19.51 -5.14
C ARG A 72 -3.70 19.09 -4.78
N ILE A 73 -2.71 19.46 -5.59
CA ILE A 73 -1.29 19.20 -5.29
C ILE A 73 -0.83 20.02 -4.08
N LEU A 74 -1.23 21.30 -4.00
CA LEU A 74 -0.88 22.17 -2.88
C LEU A 74 -1.58 21.75 -1.60
N GLU A 75 -2.86 21.40 -1.66
CA GLU A 75 -3.64 20.84 -0.55
C GLU A 75 -2.99 19.56 -0.02
N LYS A 76 -2.69 18.59 -0.89
CA LYS A 76 -2.01 17.34 -0.51
C LYS A 76 -0.63 17.60 0.12
N LYS A 77 0.10 18.61 -0.35
CA LYS A 77 1.38 19.01 0.26
C LYS A 77 1.19 19.57 1.66
N ARG A 78 0.14 20.38 1.87
CA ARG A 78 -0.22 20.91 3.19
C ARG A 78 -0.63 19.79 4.14
N GLU A 79 -1.57 18.92 3.73
CA GLU A 79 -2.02 17.76 4.53
C GLU A 79 -0.83 16.89 4.97
N LYS A 80 0.14 16.62 4.08
CA LYS A 80 1.36 15.87 4.43
C LYS A 80 2.28 16.63 5.39
N ALA A 81 2.43 17.94 5.18
CA ALA A 81 3.24 18.76 6.07
C ALA A 81 2.62 18.82 7.47
N ASP A 82 1.29 18.91 7.54
CA ASP A 82 0.53 18.92 8.79
C ASP A 82 0.58 17.56 9.48
N SER A 83 0.45 16.44 8.75
CA SER A 83 0.63 15.10 9.34
C SER A 83 2.03 14.88 9.90
N ASN A 84 3.06 15.37 9.20
CA ASN A 84 4.44 15.28 9.66
C ASN A 84 4.66 16.16 10.89
N ARG A 85 4.07 17.36 10.93
CA ARG A 85 4.11 18.25 12.10
C ARG A 85 3.34 17.65 13.29
N ALA A 86 2.17 17.05 13.06
CA ALA A 86 1.39 16.35 14.06
C ALA A 86 2.16 15.15 14.64
N PHE A 87 2.81 14.36 13.78
CA PHE A 87 3.68 13.27 14.24
C PHE A 87 4.87 13.78 15.05
N ALA A 88 5.54 14.83 14.57
CA ALA A 88 6.68 15.42 15.28
C ALA A 88 6.29 16.05 16.63
N SER A 89 5.14 16.71 16.70
CA SER A 89 4.62 17.28 17.95
C SER A 89 4.15 16.21 18.91
N ALA A 90 3.42 15.19 18.46
CA ALA A 90 3.04 14.04 19.29
C ALA A 90 4.28 13.33 19.87
N LYS A 91 5.34 13.19 19.07
CA LYS A 91 6.63 12.63 19.52
C LYS A 91 7.32 13.51 20.59
N MET A 92 7.18 14.84 20.49
CA MET A 92 7.77 15.79 21.43
C MET A 92 6.95 15.89 22.73
N GLU A 93 5.64 15.83 22.63
CA GLU A 93 4.69 15.90 23.76
C GLU A 93 4.64 14.60 24.56
N ALA A 94 4.79 13.43 23.90
CA ALA A 94 4.83 12.13 24.54
C ALA A 94 6.17 11.81 25.24
N GLY A 95 7.05 12.79 25.46
CA GLY A 95 8.22 12.61 26.30
C GLY A 95 9.42 11.94 25.62
N GLY A 96 9.62 12.17 24.32
CA GLY A 96 10.82 11.73 23.61
C GLY A 96 10.78 10.25 23.22
N VAL A 97 11.63 9.89 22.25
CA VAL A 97 11.85 8.50 21.88
C VAL A 97 12.34 7.80 23.14
N GLU A 98 11.57 6.87 23.68
CA GLU A 98 12.09 5.86 24.60
C GLU A 98 13.35 5.31 23.92
N GLU A 99 14.53 5.54 24.53
CA GLU A 99 15.80 5.05 24.00
C GLU A 99 15.76 3.53 24.04
N VAL A 100 15.15 2.95 23.01
CA VAL A 100 15.20 1.51 22.77
C VAL A 100 16.68 1.19 22.61
N PRO A 101 17.20 0.25 23.42
CA PRO A 101 18.62 -0.09 23.35
C PRO A 101 18.95 -0.51 21.92
N GLU A 102 20.11 -0.07 21.44
CA GLU A 102 20.54 -0.28 20.06
C GLU A 102 20.55 -1.79 19.70
N SER A 103 20.74 -2.67 20.69
CA SER A 103 20.63 -4.14 20.59
C SER A 103 19.25 -4.65 20.18
N ASP A 104 18.17 -4.05 20.69
CA ASP A 104 16.79 -4.47 20.40
C ASP A 104 16.31 -3.90 19.06
N LEU A 105 16.86 -2.73 18.67
CA LEU A 105 16.61 -2.10 17.37
C LEU A 105 17.34 -2.78 16.22
N LEU A 106 18.55 -3.30 16.46
CA LEU A 106 19.39 -3.93 15.43
C LEU A 106 19.37 -5.46 15.44
N GLY A 107 18.75 -6.09 16.43
CA GLY A 107 18.60 -7.54 16.52
C GLY A 107 19.93 -8.21 16.85
N ASP A 108 20.07 -8.64 18.10
CA ASP A 108 21.33 -9.14 18.66
C ASP A 108 21.74 -10.54 18.17
N GLU A 109 20.89 -11.25 17.40
CA GLU A 109 21.14 -12.65 17.02
C GLU A 109 21.83 -12.84 15.65
N ASP A 110 21.71 -11.91 14.70
CA ASP A 110 22.36 -12.00 13.36
C ASP A 110 22.78 -10.62 12.77
N GLY A 111 22.59 -9.53 13.51
CA GLY A 111 22.50 -8.16 12.99
C GLY A 111 23.37 -7.11 13.68
N GLY A 112 24.47 -7.50 14.33
CA GLY A 112 25.40 -6.57 14.99
C GLY A 112 25.95 -5.44 14.08
N PRO A 113 26.82 -4.54 14.57
CA PRO A 113 27.31 -3.36 13.84
C PRO A 113 27.92 -3.68 12.46
N GLU A 114 28.36 -4.91 12.24
CA GLU A 114 28.80 -5.40 10.93
C GLU A 114 27.64 -5.68 9.94
N GLY A 115 26.53 -6.26 10.41
CA GLY A 115 25.31 -6.47 9.63
C GLY A 115 24.70 -5.15 9.17
N PHE A 116 24.62 -4.16 10.07
CA PHE A 116 24.19 -2.80 9.73
C PHE A 116 25.09 -2.13 8.70
N LYS A 117 26.42 -2.24 8.86
CA LYS A 117 27.37 -1.71 7.87
C LYS A 117 27.20 -2.38 6.50
N LYS A 118 26.91 -3.69 6.45
CA LYS A 118 26.62 -4.42 5.20
C LYS A 118 25.31 -3.93 4.56
N GLN A 119 24.23 -3.83 5.33
CA GLN A 119 22.94 -3.32 4.83
C GLN A 119 23.03 -1.87 4.34
N LYS A 120 23.76 -1.02 5.07
CA LYS A 120 24.02 0.37 4.64
C LYS A 120 24.79 0.42 3.31
N LYS A 121 25.86 -0.39 3.18
CA LYS A 121 26.60 -0.51 1.91
C LYS A 121 25.73 -1.02 0.77
N GLU A 122 24.83 -1.98 1.01
CA GLU A 122 23.89 -2.46 0.00
C GLU A 122 22.86 -1.38 -0.39
N MET A 123 22.36 -0.62 0.57
CA MET A 123 21.48 0.51 0.30
C MET A 123 22.17 1.61 -0.51
N ASP A 124 23.42 1.95 -0.17
CA ASP A 124 24.19 2.94 -0.89
C ASP A 124 24.54 2.46 -2.31
N ARG A 125 24.84 1.16 -2.50
CA ARG A 125 24.97 0.55 -3.83
C ARG A 125 23.67 0.66 -4.65
N LYS A 126 22.52 0.33 -4.06
CA LYS A 126 21.21 0.44 -4.73
C LYS A 126 20.86 1.88 -5.12
N LYS A 127 21.25 2.87 -4.29
CA LYS A 127 21.08 4.29 -4.62
C LYS A 127 21.95 4.70 -5.80
N ASN A 128 23.23 4.32 -5.78
CA ASN A 128 24.16 4.60 -6.88
C ASN A 128 23.68 3.98 -8.20
N GLU A 129 23.23 2.72 -8.20
CA GLU A 129 22.69 2.08 -9.40
C GLU A 129 21.44 2.77 -9.94
N ARG A 130 20.55 3.23 -9.05
CA ARG A 130 19.35 3.97 -9.43
C ARG A 130 19.69 5.34 -10.02
N GLU A 131 20.69 6.01 -9.48
CA GLU A 131 21.18 7.29 -9.99
C GLU A 131 21.84 7.10 -11.36
N VAL A 132 22.66 6.07 -11.53
CA VAL A 132 23.25 5.70 -12.82
C VAL A 132 22.16 5.43 -13.87
N ARG A 133 21.16 4.59 -13.56
CA ARG A 133 20.03 4.35 -14.48
C ARG A 133 19.26 5.62 -14.81
N ARG A 134 19.09 6.52 -13.84
CA ARG A 134 18.40 7.80 -14.05
C ARG A 134 19.21 8.72 -14.96
N GLU A 135 20.52 8.79 -14.78
CA GLU A 135 21.42 9.57 -15.64
C GLU A 135 21.45 9.02 -17.06
N GLU A 136 21.48 7.70 -17.23
CA GLU A 136 21.42 7.04 -18.54
C GLU A 136 20.12 7.39 -19.29
N ILE A 137 18.98 7.31 -18.61
CA ILE A 137 17.68 7.67 -19.20
C ILE A 137 17.64 9.16 -19.57
N LEU A 138 18.17 10.04 -18.71
CA LEU A 138 18.22 11.47 -19.00
C LEU A 138 19.15 11.77 -20.18
N ARG A 139 20.32 11.13 -20.25
CA ARG A 139 21.24 11.26 -21.39
C ARG A 139 20.58 10.79 -22.69
N ALA A 140 19.90 9.64 -22.68
CA ALA A 140 19.18 9.14 -23.85
C ALA A 140 18.09 10.12 -24.31
N ARG A 141 17.31 10.69 -23.39
CA ARG A 141 16.30 11.71 -23.70
C ARG A 141 16.90 12.99 -24.27
N MET A 142 18.06 13.41 -23.79
CA MET A 142 18.73 14.61 -24.33
C MET A 142 19.19 14.40 -25.77
N VAL A 143 19.75 13.22 -26.09
CA VAL A 143 20.12 12.85 -27.46
C VAL A 143 18.90 12.84 -28.38
N GLU A 144 17.80 12.21 -27.96
CA GLU A 144 16.55 12.18 -28.74
C GLU A 144 16.01 13.59 -29.02
N LEU A 145 16.04 14.48 -28.03
CA LEU A 145 15.62 15.88 -28.20
C LEU A 145 16.55 16.65 -29.14
N GLU A 146 17.85 16.40 -29.08
CA GLU A 146 18.82 17.02 -29.99
C GLU A 146 18.63 16.54 -31.44
N GLU A 147 18.38 15.25 -31.66
CA GLU A 147 18.08 14.70 -32.97
C GLU A 147 16.82 15.32 -33.56
N ARG A 148 15.72 15.36 -32.80
CA ARG A 148 14.50 16.05 -33.22
C ARG A 148 14.75 17.52 -33.55
N ARG A 149 15.54 18.23 -32.73
CA ARG A 149 15.90 19.64 -33.01
C ARG A 149 16.71 19.79 -34.29
N ARG A 150 17.63 18.87 -34.59
CA ARG A 150 18.41 18.86 -35.84
C ARG A 150 17.51 18.63 -37.05
N GLU A 151 16.54 17.71 -36.96
CA GLU A 151 15.57 17.48 -38.02
C GLU A 151 14.72 18.72 -38.32
N TYR A 152 14.26 19.42 -37.29
CA TYR A 152 13.52 20.68 -37.47
C TYR A 152 14.39 21.75 -38.13
N ARG A 153 15.62 21.94 -37.68
CA ARG A 153 16.56 22.88 -38.31
C ARG A 153 16.85 22.53 -39.77
N ALA A 154 17.02 21.25 -40.09
CA ALA A 154 17.25 20.82 -41.47
C ALA A 154 16.03 21.05 -42.37
N LYS A 155 14.81 20.92 -41.84
CA LYS A 155 13.58 21.27 -42.55
C LYS A 155 13.50 22.77 -42.81
N GLU A 156 13.77 23.58 -41.79
CA GLU A 156 13.82 25.05 -41.91
C GLU A 156 14.87 25.50 -42.94
N GLU A 157 16.08 24.96 -42.89
CA GLU A 157 17.15 25.28 -43.84
C GLU A 157 16.78 24.90 -45.29
N LYS A 158 16.12 23.76 -45.51
CA LYS A 158 15.59 23.39 -46.83
C LYS A 158 14.52 24.37 -47.32
N THR A 159 13.62 24.79 -46.44
CA THR A 159 12.59 25.78 -46.82
C THR A 159 13.19 27.15 -47.09
N MET A 160 14.12 27.60 -46.27
CA MET A 160 14.80 28.89 -46.43
C MET A 160 15.67 28.91 -47.67
N SER A 161 16.38 27.83 -47.99
CA SER A 161 17.18 27.76 -49.22
C SER A 161 16.31 27.81 -50.49
N GLY A 162 15.13 27.17 -50.48
CA GLY A 162 14.15 27.29 -51.55
C GLY A 162 13.60 28.71 -51.72
N LEU A 163 13.26 29.38 -50.62
CA LEU A 163 12.79 30.78 -50.64
C LEU A 163 13.89 31.74 -51.11
N VAL A 164 15.13 31.55 -50.66
CA VAL A 164 16.29 32.35 -51.10
C VAL A 164 16.56 32.13 -52.59
N ALA A 165 16.43 30.91 -53.11
CA ALA A 165 16.57 30.64 -54.54
C ALA A 165 15.48 31.32 -55.39
N LEU A 166 14.23 31.28 -54.93
CA LEU A 166 13.10 31.99 -55.56
C LEU A 166 13.28 33.51 -55.54
N ALA A 167 13.75 34.06 -54.42
CA ALA A 167 14.04 35.48 -54.31
C ALA A 167 15.17 35.91 -55.26
N LYS A 168 16.25 35.13 -55.34
CA LYS A 168 17.35 35.36 -56.30
C LYS A 168 16.88 35.27 -57.75
N ALA A 169 15.98 34.36 -58.10
CA ALA A 169 15.46 34.24 -59.46
C ALA A 169 14.50 35.37 -59.87
N ARG A 170 13.84 36.02 -58.89
CA ARG A 170 12.83 37.06 -59.14
C ARG A 170 13.35 38.49 -58.96
N PHE A 171 14.33 38.69 -58.10
CA PHE A 171 14.83 40.01 -57.69
C PHE A 171 16.36 40.14 -57.78
N GLY A 172 17.06 39.13 -58.32
CA GLY A 172 18.49 39.13 -58.57
C GLY A 172 18.80 39.15 -60.06
#